data_AF-A0A1S8BAR2-F1
#
_entry.id   AF-A0A1S8BAR2-F1
#
_cell.length_a   1.000
_cell.length_b   1.000
_cell.length_c   1.000
_cell.angle_alpha   90.00
_cell.angle_beta   90.00
_cell.angle_gamma   90.00
#
_symmetry.space_group_name_H-M   'P 1'
#
loop_
_entity.id
_entity.type
_entity.pdbx_description
1 polymer ?
#
loop_
_entity_poly.entity_id
_entity_poly.type
_entity_poly.pdbx_seq_one_letter_code
_entity_poly.pdbx_strand_id
1 'polypeptide(L)'
;MQEMCGFETTVRGSSAWCNVFSRDEWLSFEYARDVIHFYRAGPGNRFGALMGWLWLNATTSLLLEGPSAGPFFFSLYASHLPMLDPANFCSSVHDGDIVPMLAALDIFHDKADLPITRRADDRVWKTSQVTPMGGRITFERLSCPESESPTQAYVRININDGVVPMPGCDSGPGRSCPLPDFAAKIKNRGVELGDFRAKCGLGDDMPDRITFLHQ
;
A
#
# COMPACT_ATOMS: atom_id res chain seq x y z
N MET A 1 21.68 -2.98 17.04
CA MET A 1 21.56 -1.79 17.92
C MET A 1 20.91 -0.60 17.23
N GLN A 2 21.00 -0.44 15.90
CA GLN A 2 20.27 0.62 15.17
C GLN A 2 18.73 0.54 15.36
N GLU A 3 18.16 -0.66 15.40
CA GLU A 3 16.73 -0.85 15.73
C GLU A 3 16.38 -0.35 17.14
N MET A 4 17.30 -0.44 18.11
CA MET A 4 17.07 0.04 19.48
C MET A 4 16.85 1.55 19.51
N CYS A 5 17.56 2.32 18.69
CA CYS A 5 17.32 3.76 18.55
C CYS A 5 15.85 4.04 18.17
N GLY A 6 15.30 3.33 17.19
CA GLY A 6 13.92 3.50 16.76
C GLY A 6 12.91 3.15 17.86
N PHE A 7 13.01 1.94 18.42
CA PHE A 7 12.07 1.47 19.45
C PHE A 7 12.19 2.24 20.77
N GLU A 8 13.40 2.58 21.21
CA GLU A 8 13.58 3.34 22.45
C GLU A 8 13.07 4.78 22.28
N THR A 9 13.25 5.38 21.10
CA THR A 9 12.70 6.72 20.81
C THR A 9 11.17 6.73 20.84
N THR A 10 10.49 5.70 20.32
CA THR A 10 9.01 5.66 20.36
C THR A 10 8.47 5.48 21.78
N VAL A 11 9.18 4.76 22.65
CA VAL A 11 8.75 4.52 24.04
C VAL A 11 9.15 5.65 24.98
N ARG A 12 10.38 6.17 24.86
CA ARG A 12 10.99 7.12 25.81
C ARG A 12 11.08 8.55 25.27
N GLY A 13 10.74 8.77 24.00
CA GLY A 13 10.87 10.06 23.31
C GLY A 13 12.30 10.39 22.83
N SER A 14 13.30 9.61 23.22
CA SER A 14 14.70 9.77 22.78
C SER A 14 15.51 8.50 23.01
N SER A 15 16.63 8.34 22.31
CA SER A 15 17.57 7.24 22.51
C SER A 15 19.02 7.66 22.28
N ALA A 16 19.89 7.37 23.24
CA ALA A 16 21.33 7.61 23.10
C ALA A 16 21.96 6.74 21.99
N TRP A 17 21.37 5.59 21.67
CA TRP A 17 21.82 4.72 20.58
C TRP A 17 21.75 5.41 19.22
N CYS A 18 20.91 6.43 19.05
CA CYS A 18 20.81 7.19 17.82
C CYS A 18 22.11 7.94 17.47
N ASN A 19 22.86 8.38 18.48
CA ASN A 19 24.08 9.17 18.34
C ASN A 19 25.36 8.33 18.20
N VAL A 20 25.25 7.01 18.35
CA VAL A 20 26.40 6.09 18.23
C VAL A 20 26.81 5.88 16.77
N PHE A 21 25.85 5.99 15.85
CA PHE A 21 26.05 5.73 14.43
C PHE A 21 26.15 7.02 13.63
N SER A 22 27.05 7.01 12.65
CA SER A 22 27.19 8.05 11.64
C SER A 22 25.98 8.08 10.69
N ARG A 23 25.84 9.20 9.96
CA ARG A 23 24.78 9.35 8.95
C ARG A 23 24.86 8.28 7.85
N ASP A 24 26.06 7.90 7.42
CA ASP A 24 26.23 6.90 6.35
C ASP A 24 25.84 5.48 6.82
N GLU A 25 26.09 5.14 8.09
CA GLU A 25 25.62 3.90 8.69
C GLU A 25 24.09 3.87 8.80
N TRP A 26 23.44 5.01 9.08
CA TRP A 26 21.98 5.13 9.06
C TRP A 26 21.40 4.94 7.66
N LEU A 27 22.00 5.53 6.63
CA LEU A 27 21.57 5.33 5.24
C LEU A 27 21.74 3.87 4.79
N SER A 28 22.81 3.22 5.23
CA SER A 28 23.03 1.80 4.99
C SER A 28 22.01 0.93 5.71
N PHE A 29 21.63 1.30 6.93
CA PHE A 29 20.58 0.60 7.68
C PHE A 29 19.19 0.79 7.07
N GLU A 30 18.84 2.01 6.64
CA GLU A 30 17.60 2.25 5.87
C GLU A 30 17.54 1.35 4.64
N TYR A 31 18.64 1.31 3.86
CA TYR A 31 18.71 0.46 2.69
C TYR A 31 18.59 -1.04 3.02
N ALA A 32 19.24 -1.50 4.10
CA ALA A 32 19.11 -2.87 4.55
C ALA A 32 17.65 -3.22 4.88
N ARG A 33 16.90 -2.29 5.51
CA ARG A 33 15.46 -2.47 5.75
C ARG A 33 14.65 -2.46 4.45
N ASP A 34 15.00 -1.62 3.48
CA ASP A 34 14.34 -1.60 2.18
C ASP A 34 14.49 -2.94 1.44
N VAL A 35 15.70 -3.50 1.42
CA VAL A 35 16.01 -4.80 0.82
C VAL A 35 15.19 -5.92 1.47
N ILE A 36 15.10 -5.93 2.81
CA ILE A 36 14.30 -6.93 3.54
C ILE A 36 12.84 -6.90 3.07
N HIS A 37 12.19 -5.73 3.05
CA HIS A 37 10.78 -5.68 2.65
C HIS A 37 10.59 -5.94 1.16
N PHE A 38 11.50 -5.45 0.31
CA PHE A 38 11.46 -5.67 -1.14
C PHE A 38 11.42 -7.16 -1.49
N TYR A 39 12.32 -7.96 -0.90
CA TYR A 39 12.41 -9.40 -1.18
C TYR A 39 11.50 -10.27 -0.32
N ARG A 40 11.07 -9.79 0.86
CA ARG A 40 10.18 -10.58 1.74
C ARG A 40 8.73 -10.51 1.30
N ALA A 41 8.22 -9.34 0.96
CA ALA A 41 6.79 -9.13 0.70
C ALA A 41 6.52 -8.16 -0.47
N GLY A 42 7.55 -7.46 -0.94
CA GLY A 42 7.46 -6.45 -1.98
C GLY A 42 7.61 -7.01 -3.40
N PRO A 43 8.01 -6.18 -4.37
CA PRO A 43 8.11 -6.55 -5.78
C PRO A 43 9.08 -7.69 -6.08
N GLY A 44 10.15 -7.83 -5.28
CA GLY A 44 11.13 -8.91 -5.42
C GLY A 44 10.62 -10.29 -4.99
N ASN A 45 9.46 -10.37 -4.33
CA ASN A 45 8.82 -11.65 -4.00
C ASN A 45 7.77 -12.02 -5.05
N ARG A 46 7.93 -13.19 -5.68
CA ARG A 46 6.99 -13.75 -6.68
C ARG A 46 5.53 -13.87 -6.22
N PHE A 47 5.28 -13.87 -4.90
CA PHE A 47 3.95 -13.93 -4.31
C PHE A 47 3.49 -12.59 -3.72
N GLY A 48 4.40 -11.63 -3.49
CA GLY A 48 4.10 -10.38 -2.78
C GLY A 48 2.97 -9.60 -3.44
N ALA A 49 3.12 -9.29 -4.73
CA ALA A 49 2.10 -8.56 -5.47
C ALA A 49 0.75 -9.31 -5.56
N LEU A 50 0.74 -10.65 -5.63
CA LEU A 50 -0.50 -11.43 -5.66
C LEU A 50 -1.27 -11.30 -4.34
N MET A 51 -0.57 -11.41 -3.21
CA MET A 51 -1.19 -11.26 -1.89
C MET A 51 -1.80 -9.86 -1.70
N GLY A 52 -1.10 -8.82 -2.13
CA GLY A 52 -1.59 -7.44 -2.07
C GLY A 52 -2.72 -7.15 -3.04
N TRP A 53 -2.74 -7.83 -4.19
CA TRP A 53 -3.77 -7.64 -5.21
C TRP A 53 -5.17 -8.00 -4.71
N LEU A 54 -5.31 -9.02 -3.85
CA LEU A 54 -6.61 -9.40 -3.28
C LEU A 54 -7.29 -8.22 -2.58
N TRP A 55 -6.53 -7.48 -1.77
CA TRP A 55 -7.01 -6.28 -1.08
C TRP A 55 -7.30 -5.15 -2.07
N LEU A 56 -6.39 -4.89 -3.03
CA LEU A 56 -6.62 -3.86 -4.04
C LEU A 56 -7.86 -4.11 -4.88
N ASN A 57 -8.10 -5.36 -5.27
CA ASN A 57 -9.25 -5.74 -6.09
C ASN A 57 -10.56 -5.48 -5.32
N ALA A 58 -10.63 -5.87 -4.04
CA ALA A 58 -11.79 -5.62 -3.22
C ALA A 58 -12.00 -4.12 -2.92
N THR A 59 -10.94 -3.37 -2.64
CA THR A 59 -11.00 -1.90 -2.51
C THR A 59 -11.43 -1.23 -3.81
N THR A 60 -11.01 -1.74 -4.97
CA THR A 60 -11.43 -1.24 -6.29
C THR A 60 -12.92 -1.45 -6.51
N SER A 61 -13.46 -2.61 -6.11
CA SER A 61 -14.91 -2.87 -6.15
C SER A 61 -15.69 -1.85 -5.31
N LEU A 62 -15.23 -1.54 -4.10
CA LEU A 62 -15.84 -0.50 -3.26
C LEU A 62 -15.79 0.89 -3.91
N LEU A 63 -14.66 1.26 -4.53
CA LEU A 63 -14.53 2.54 -5.23
C LEU A 63 -15.48 2.65 -6.43
N LEU A 64 -15.72 1.53 -7.12
CA LEU A 64 -16.67 1.42 -8.23
C LEU A 64 -18.14 1.50 -7.76
N GLU A 65 -18.48 0.85 -6.65
CA GLU A 65 -19.80 0.96 -6.01
C GLU A 65 -20.07 2.41 -5.56
N GLY A 66 -19.03 3.10 -5.07
CA GLY A 66 -19.11 4.51 -4.71
C GLY A 66 -19.88 4.75 -3.42
N PRO A 67 -20.51 5.93 -3.25
CA PRO A 67 -21.08 6.35 -1.96
C PRO A 67 -22.21 5.46 -1.43
N SER A 68 -22.82 4.62 -2.28
CA SER A 68 -23.84 3.66 -1.85
C SER A 68 -23.27 2.50 -1.02
N ALA A 69 -21.98 2.19 -1.15
CA ALA A 69 -21.32 1.20 -0.30
C ALA A 69 -21.01 1.75 1.09
N GLY A 70 -20.85 3.07 1.20
CA GLY A 70 -20.50 3.77 2.44
C GLY A 70 -19.74 5.06 2.15
N PRO A 71 -19.88 6.11 2.98
CA PRO A 71 -19.17 7.37 2.77
C PRO A 71 -17.69 7.30 3.14
N PHE A 72 -17.29 6.32 3.96
CA PHE A 72 -15.94 6.20 4.49
C PHE A 72 -15.64 4.74 4.86
N PHE A 73 -14.45 4.26 4.50
CA PHE A 73 -13.95 2.93 4.85
C PHE A 73 -12.57 3.10 5.47
N PHE A 74 -12.35 2.56 6.68
CA PHE A 74 -11.19 2.93 7.47
C PHE A 74 -10.43 1.74 8.03
N SER A 75 -9.49 1.19 7.27
CA SER A 75 -8.60 0.12 7.73
C SER A 75 -7.60 0.61 8.79
N LEU A 76 -7.83 0.33 10.09
CA LEU A 76 -6.91 0.63 11.19
C LEU A 76 -6.29 -0.62 11.82
N TYR A 77 -5.03 -0.48 12.26
CA TYR A 77 -4.49 -1.24 13.38
C TYR A 77 -5.22 -0.84 14.66
N ALA A 78 -6.20 -1.64 15.07
CA ALA A 78 -6.84 -1.50 16.37
C ALA A 78 -6.90 -2.90 16.98
N SER A 79 -5.93 -3.21 17.85
CA SER A 79 -6.00 -4.43 18.63
C SER A 79 -7.29 -4.47 19.47
N HIS A 80 -7.81 -3.32 19.93
CA HIS A 80 -8.96 -3.22 20.85
C HIS A 80 -9.86 -1.98 20.60
N LEU A 81 -10.54 -1.86 19.45
CA LEU A 81 -11.71 -0.98 19.36
C LEU A 81 -12.99 -1.84 19.33
N PRO A 82 -13.95 -1.61 20.24
CA PRO A 82 -15.23 -2.30 20.19
C PRO A 82 -15.94 -1.91 18.90
N MET A 83 -16.33 -2.94 18.16
CA MET A 83 -17.12 -2.93 16.93
C MET A 83 -18.47 -2.23 17.19
N LEU A 84 -18.51 -0.90 17.13
CA LEU A 84 -19.69 -0.10 17.52
C LEU A 84 -20.31 0.71 16.37
N ASP A 85 -19.78 0.64 15.14
CA ASP A 85 -20.42 1.28 14.00
C ASP A 85 -20.29 0.45 12.71
N PRO A 86 -21.39 -0.11 12.17
CA PRO A 86 -21.42 -0.79 10.88
C PRO A 86 -21.30 0.17 9.69
N ALA A 87 -20.96 1.45 9.87
CA ALA A 87 -20.62 2.38 8.79
C ALA A 87 -19.10 2.62 8.63
N ASN A 88 -18.26 2.06 9.51
CA ASN A 88 -16.82 2.32 9.53
C ASN A 88 -16.02 1.01 9.71
N PHE A 89 -15.84 0.24 8.64
CA PHE A 89 -15.04 -1.00 8.68
C PHE A 89 -13.55 -0.73 8.94
N CYS A 90 -12.98 -1.40 9.95
CA CYS A 90 -11.56 -1.36 10.31
C CYS A 90 -10.84 -2.72 10.10
N SER A 91 -10.12 -2.89 8.99
CA SER A 91 -9.11 -3.96 8.88
C SER A 91 -7.81 -3.58 9.58
N SER A 92 -7.33 -4.46 10.46
CA SER A 92 -5.97 -4.39 11.01
C SER A 92 -4.98 -4.92 10.00
N VAL A 93 -4.03 -4.07 9.63
CA VAL A 93 -2.95 -4.36 8.69
C VAL A 93 -1.62 -3.99 9.31
N HIS A 94 -0.58 -4.73 8.93
CA HIS A 94 0.80 -4.49 9.26
C HIS A 94 1.56 -3.91 8.05
N ASP A 95 2.78 -3.42 8.30
CA ASP A 95 3.74 -3.12 7.24
C ASP A 95 3.90 -4.30 6.25
N GLY A 96 3.90 -5.53 6.79
CA GLY A 96 3.92 -6.77 6.03
C GLY A 96 2.71 -7.01 5.11
N ASP A 97 1.58 -6.33 5.34
CA ASP A 97 0.37 -6.40 4.50
C ASP A 97 0.31 -5.22 3.51
N ILE A 98 0.80 -4.04 3.93
CA ILE A 98 0.87 -2.83 3.11
C ILE A 98 1.90 -2.99 1.97
N VAL A 99 3.06 -3.58 2.26
CA VAL A 99 4.13 -3.79 1.28
C VAL A 99 3.67 -4.63 0.07
N PRO A 100 2.99 -5.78 0.24
CA PRO A 100 2.32 -6.51 -0.82
C PRO A 100 1.38 -5.65 -1.67
N MET A 101 0.52 -4.85 -1.02
CA MET A 101 -0.43 -3.97 -1.71
C MET A 101 0.30 -2.95 -2.59
N LEU A 102 1.41 -2.38 -2.10
CA LEU A 102 2.25 -1.47 -2.87
C LEU A 102 2.93 -2.16 -4.06
N ALA A 103 3.39 -3.40 -3.88
CA ALA A 103 3.94 -4.21 -4.96
C ALA A 103 2.89 -4.55 -6.03
N ALA A 104 1.64 -4.71 -5.62
CA ALA A 104 0.51 -4.90 -6.53
C ALA A 104 0.16 -3.61 -7.29
N LEU A 105 0.17 -2.45 -6.62
CA LEU A 105 -0.03 -1.14 -7.27
C LEU A 105 1.07 -0.79 -8.28
N ASP A 106 2.29 -1.28 -8.05
CA ASP A 106 3.47 -1.06 -8.90
C ASP A 106 3.77 0.43 -9.15
N ILE A 107 3.55 1.28 -8.13
CA ILE A 107 3.79 2.72 -8.18
C ILE A 107 5.25 3.10 -7.90
N PHE A 108 5.97 2.27 -7.14
CA PHE A 108 7.38 2.45 -6.79
C PHE A 108 8.22 1.41 -7.52
N HIS A 109 8.26 1.54 -8.84
CA HIS A 109 8.96 0.61 -9.72
C HIS A 109 10.42 1.07 -9.96
N ASP A 110 11.37 0.29 -9.46
CA ASP A 110 12.79 0.45 -9.79
C ASP A 110 13.11 -0.25 -11.12
N LYS A 111 14.08 0.28 -11.88
CA LYS A 111 14.48 -0.28 -13.20
C LYS A 111 15.00 -1.72 -13.12
N ALA A 112 15.50 -2.10 -11.95
CA ALA A 112 16.04 -3.42 -11.65
C ALA A 112 15.83 -3.70 -10.15
N ASP A 113 15.86 -4.98 -9.79
CA ASP A 113 15.79 -5.40 -8.39
C ASP A 113 16.90 -4.77 -7.54
N LEU A 114 16.59 -4.53 -6.26
CA LEU A 114 17.50 -3.87 -5.33
C LEU A 114 18.75 -4.73 -5.05
N PRO A 115 19.98 -4.25 -5.31
CA PRO A 115 21.19 -5.03 -5.06
C PRO A 115 21.39 -5.34 -3.56
N ILE A 116 21.65 -6.61 -3.23
CA ILE A 116 21.85 -7.04 -1.82
C ILE A 116 23.28 -6.78 -1.28
N THR A 117 24.25 -6.49 -2.16
CA THR A 117 25.67 -6.36 -1.81
C THR A 117 26.16 -4.91 -1.72
N ARG A 118 25.36 -3.94 -2.19
CA ARG A 118 25.70 -2.53 -2.17
C ARG A 118 24.44 -1.68 -2.02
N ARG A 119 24.57 -0.49 -1.44
CA ARG A 119 23.49 0.49 -1.35
C ARG A 119 23.19 1.09 -2.72
N ALA A 120 21.91 1.15 -3.09
CA ALA A 120 21.42 1.92 -4.23
C ALA A 120 20.82 3.24 -3.72
N ASP A 121 21.55 4.34 -3.94
CA ASP A 121 21.15 5.66 -3.43
C ASP A 121 20.05 6.32 -4.28
N ASP A 122 19.94 5.94 -5.56
CA ASP A 122 18.97 6.44 -6.54
C ASP A 122 17.67 5.61 -6.61
N ARG A 123 17.49 4.66 -5.68
CA ARG A 123 16.29 3.81 -5.62
C ARG A 123 15.01 4.61 -5.40
N VAL A 124 13.94 4.17 -6.02
CA VAL A 124 12.57 4.66 -5.81
C VAL A 124 11.94 3.96 -4.61
N TRP A 125 12.18 2.65 -4.43
CA TRP A 125 11.66 1.89 -3.30
C TRP A 125 12.34 2.28 -1.98
N LYS A 126 11.62 3.06 -1.15
CA LYS A 126 12.05 3.50 0.19
C LYS A 126 10.94 3.26 1.21
N THR A 127 11.08 2.20 1.99
CA THR A 127 10.08 1.77 2.99
C THR A 127 9.88 2.80 4.09
N SER A 128 10.94 3.52 4.48
CA SER A 128 10.88 4.60 5.48
C SER A 128 9.87 5.70 5.15
N GLN A 129 9.61 5.94 3.85
CA GLN A 129 8.67 6.96 3.37
C GLN A 129 7.23 6.44 3.26
N VAL A 130 7.04 5.11 3.28
CA VAL A 130 5.76 4.49 2.93
C VAL A 130 5.14 3.76 4.11
N THR A 131 5.93 2.99 4.86
CA THR A 131 5.47 2.22 6.02
C THR A 131 6.25 2.57 7.29
N PRO A 132 6.30 3.85 7.72
CA PRO A 132 6.76 4.19 9.06
C PRO A 132 5.78 3.64 10.12
N MET A 133 6.18 3.71 11.39
CA MET A 133 5.26 3.42 12.50
C MET A 133 4.07 4.40 12.43
N GLY A 134 2.84 3.85 12.39
CA GLY A 134 1.63 4.65 12.18
C GLY A 134 1.43 5.16 10.75
N GLY A 135 2.17 4.60 9.79
CA GLY A 135 2.02 4.92 8.37
C GLY A 135 0.61 4.65 7.86
N ARG A 136 0.15 5.50 6.94
CA ARG A 136 -1.20 5.45 6.37
C ARG A 136 -1.17 5.60 4.86
N ILE A 137 -2.00 4.81 4.19
CA ILE A 137 -2.28 4.93 2.77
C ILE A 137 -3.78 5.09 2.60
N THR A 138 -4.19 6.16 1.93
CA THR A 138 -5.59 6.51 1.73
C THR A 138 -5.90 6.56 0.24
N PHE A 139 -6.93 5.81 -0.16
CA PHE A 139 -7.52 5.90 -1.49
C PHE A 139 -8.73 6.82 -1.40
N GLU A 140 -8.65 7.95 -2.10
CA GLU A 140 -9.69 8.96 -2.08
C GLU A 140 -10.47 8.91 -3.39
N ARG A 141 -11.79 8.69 -3.30
CA ARG A 141 -12.70 8.80 -4.44
C ARG A 141 -13.17 10.23 -4.58
N LEU A 142 -12.62 10.94 -5.57
CA LEU A 142 -12.97 12.32 -5.87
C LEU A 142 -14.12 12.35 -6.88
N SER A 143 -15.05 13.28 -6.68
CA SER A 143 -16.15 13.56 -7.61
C SER A 143 -15.97 14.98 -8.09
N CYS A 144 -15.38 15.16 -9.27
CA CYS A 144 -15.08 16.48 -9.79
C CYS A 144 -16.10 16.86 -10.86
N PRO A 145 -16.81 18.00 -10.72
CA PRO A 145 -17.65 18.51 -11.79
C PRO A 145 -16.76 19.00 -12.93
N GLU A 146 -16.95 18.47 -14.14
CA GLU A 146 -16.38 19.04 -15.35
C GLU A 146 -17.40 20.01 -15.98
N SER A 147 -16.91 21.13 -16.49
CA SER A 147 -17.73 22.26 -16.94
C SER A 147 -18.76 21.92 -18.02
N GLU A 148 -18.48 20.88 -18.83
CA GLU A 148 -19.29 20.50 -20.00
C GLU A 148 -19.53 18.97 -20.10
N SER A 149 -19.16 18.19 -19.08
CA SER A 149 -19.26 16.73 -19.11
C SER A 149 -19.90 16.21 -17.79
N PRO A 150 -20.48 15.01 -17.79
CA PRO A 150 -21.05 14.43 -16.58
C PRO A 150 -19.97 14.28 -15.51
N THR A 151 -20.32 14.54 -14.25
CA THR A 151 -19.43 14.42 -13.10
C THR A 151 -18.65 13.10 -13.13
N GLN A 152 -17.34 13.20 -13.31
CA GLN A 152 -16.48 12.04 -13.41
C GLN A 152 -15.84 11.73 -12.05
N ALA A 153 -15.72 10.44 -11.75
CA ALA A 153 -15.05 9.95 -10.56
C ALA A 153 -13.56 9.70 -10.83
N TYR A 154 -12.73 10.13 -9.89
CA TYR A 154 -11.29 9.92 -9.92
C TYR A 154 -10.83 9.27 -8.61
N VAL A 155 -9.67 8.61 -8.65
CA VAL A 155 -9.01 8.01 -7.50
C VAL A 155 -7.70 8.76 -7.28
N ARG A 156 -7.50 9.24 -6.06
CA ARG A 156 -6.22 9.81 -5.60
C ARG A 156 -5.63 8.94 -4.52
N ILE A 157 -4.33 8.66 -4.62
CA ILE A 157 -3.59 7.91 -3.60
C ILE A 157 -2.80 8.90 -2.76
N ASN A 158 -3.02 8.86 -1.46
CA ASN A 158 -2.28 9.63 -0.47
C ASN A 158 -1.49 8.67 0.42
N ILE A 159 -0.17 8.81 0.45
CA ILE A 159 0.74 8.02 1.27
C ILE A 159 1.40 8.96 2.28
N ASN A 160 1.12 8.78 3.56
CA ASN A 160 1.68 9.57 4.65
C ASN A 160 1.59 11.10 4.41
N ASP A 161 0.42 11.56 3.98
CA ASP A 161 0.10 12.96 3.63
C ASP A 161 0.74 13.49 2.34
N GLY A 162 1.42 12.63 1.58
CA GLY A 162 1.92 12.91 0.25
C GLY A 162 1.02 12.34 -0.84
N VAL A 163 0.56 13.19 -1.78
CA VAL A 163 -0.15 12.70 -2.98
C VAL A 163 0.83 11.98 -3.90
N VAL A 164 0.57 10.69 -4.14
CA VAL A 164 1.39 9.85 -5.01
C VAL A 164 0.63 9.54 -6.30
N PRO A 165 1.06 10.10 -7.44
CA PRO A 165 0.42 9.87 -8.74
C PRO A 165 0.67 8.43 -9.21
N MET A 166 -0.32 7.83 -9.85
CA MET A 166 -0.16 6.51 -10.43
C MET A 166 0.49 6.62 -11.83
N PRO A 167 1.64 5.97 -12.10
CA PRO A 167 2.27 6.05 -13.41
C PRO A 167 1.33 5.57 -14.52
N GLY A 168 1.15 6.38 -15.57
CA GLY A 168 0.26 6.08 -16.69
C GLY A 168 -1.24 6.19 -16.37
N CYS A 169 -1.60 6.73 -15.20
CA CYS A 169 -2.98 7.06 -14.84
C CYS A 169 -3.03 8.30 -13.93
N ASP A 170 -2.51 9.42 -14.39
CA ASP A 170 -2.45 10.68 -13.64
C ASP A 170 -3.04 11.88 -14.42
N SER A 171 -3.95 11.60 -15.35
CA SER A 171 -4.62 12.58 -16.23
C SER A 171 -5.71 13.41 -15.54
N GLY A 172 -6.18 12.99 -14.37
CA GLY A 172 -7.25 13.66 -13.64
C GLY A 172 -6.81 14.87 -12.81
N PRO A 173 -7.76 15.63 -12.24
CA PRO A 173 -7.48 16.79 -11.40
C PRO A 173 -6.54 16.45 -10.24
N GLY A 174 -5.52 17.28 -10.01
CA GLY A 174 -4.55 17.05 -8.94
C GLY A 174 -3.71 15.78 -9.13
N ARG A 175 -3.47 15.36 -10.38
CA ARG A 175 -2.75 14.12 -10.75
C ARG A 175 -3.45 12.84 -10.26
N SER A 176 -4.78 12.88 -10.22
CA SER A 176 -5.61 11.72 -9.90
C SER A 176 -5.79 10.82 -11.13
N CYS A 177 -6.22 9.59 -10.88
CA CYS A 177 -6.48 8.57 -11.91
C CYS A 177 -7.99 8.50 -12.18
N PRO A 178 -8.47 8.61 -13.43
CA PRO A 178 -9.88 8.31 -13.73
C PRO A 178 -10.28 6.94 -13.19
N LEU A 179 -11.42 6.86 -12.49
CA LEU A 179 -11.86 5.62 -11.82
C LEU A 179 -11.95 4.40 -12.77
N PRO A 180 -12.45 4.52 -14.02
CA PRO A 180 -12.46 3.41 -14.98
C PRO A 180 -11.05 2.91 -15.33
N ASP A 181 -10.10 3.84 -15.51
CA ASP A 181 -8.71 3.52 -15.86
C ASP A 181 -7.99 2.85 -14.69
N PHE A 182 -8.25 3.34 -13.46
CA PHE A 182 -7.79 2.72 -12.22
C PHE A 182 -8.24 1.27 -12.16
N ALA A 183 -9.55 1.03 -12.31
CA ALA A 183 -10.14 -0.30 -12.24
C ALA A 183 -9.60 -1.24 -13.34
N ALA A 184 -9.45 -0.74 -14.56
CA ALA A 184 -8.86 -1.50 -15.66
C ALA A 184 -7.42 -1.91 -15.36
N LYS A 185 -6.61 -1.01 -14.79
CA LYS A 185 -5.22 -1.30 -14.44
C LYS A 185 -5.11 -2.35 -13.33
N ILE A 186 -5.91 -2.24 -12.27
CA ILE A 186 -5.95 -3.25 -11.19
C ILE A 186 -6.43 -4.61 -11.71
N LYS A 187 -7.44 -4.63 -12.59
CA LYS A 187 -7.92 -5.87 -13.22
C LYS A 187 -6.82 -6.53 -14.08
N ASN A 188 -6.15 -5.77 -14.93
CA ASN A 188 -5.06 -6.27 -15.78
C ASN A 188 -3.91 -6.82 -14.93
N ARG A 189 -3.57 -6.13 -13.85
CA ARG A 189 -2.57 -6.59 -12.89
C ARG A 189 -2.94 -7.93 -12.26
N GLY A 190 -4.22 -8.16 -11.97
CA GLY A 190 -4.71 -9.46 -11.48
C GLY A 190 -4.51 -10.59 -12.49
N VAL A 191 -4.76 -10.32 -13.78
CA VAL A 191 -4.54 -11.28 -14.87
C VAL A 191 -3.05 -11.62 -14.99
N GLU A 192 -2.16 -10.64 -14.91
CA GLU A 192 -0.70 -10.85 -14.91
C GLU A 192 -0.24 -11.70 -13.72
N LEU A 193 -0.80 -11.45 -12.54
CA LEU A 193 -0.44 -12.15 -11.31
C LEU A 193 -1.03 -13.56 -11.23
N GLY A 194 -2.11 -13.85 -11.97
CA GLY A 194 -2.74 -15.16 -12.04
C GLY A 194 -3.61 -15.50 -10.83
N ASP A 195 -4.05 -16.76 -10.76
CA ASP A 195 -5.00 -17.21 -9.75
C ASP A 195 -4.35 -17.43 -8.37
N PHE A 196 -4.98 -16.85 -7.35
CA PHE A 196 -4.52 -16.94 -5.96
C PHE A 196 -4.56 -18.36 -5.42
N ARG A 197 -5.68 -19.08 -5.60
CA ARG A 197 -5.85 -20.43 -5.05
C ARG A 197 -4.87 -21.41 -5.68
N ALA A 198 -4.70 -21.36 -6.99
CA ALA A 198 -3.74 -22.19 -7.71
C ALA A 198 -2.29 -21.93 -7.24
N LYS A 199 -1.90 -20.66 -7.08
CA LYS A 199 -0.54 -20.31 -6.63
C LYS A 199 -0.27 -20.65 -5.17
N CYS A 200 -1.30 -20.62 -4.32
CA CYS A 200 -1.20 -20.96 -2.90
C CYS A 200 -1.54 -22.43 -2.59
N GLY A 201 -1.93 -23.24 -3.59
CA GLY A 201 -2.29 -24.64 -3.41
C GLY A 201 -3.56 -24.83 -2.57
N LEU A 202 -4.52 -23.90 -2.67
CA LEU A 202 -5.78 -23.95 -1.94
C LEU A 202 -6.82 -24.79 -2.71
N GLY A 203 -7.68 -25.49 -1.97
CA GLY A 203 -8.81 -26.23 -2.53
C GLY A 203 -9.91 -25.31 -3.07
N ASP A 204 -10.78 -25.86 -3.91
CA ASP A 204 -11.91 -25.11 -4.51
C ASP A 204 -12.97 -24.69 -3.49
N ASP A 205 -12.97 -25.30 -2.31
CA ASP A 205 -13.81 -24.99 -1.16
C ASP A 205 -13.34 -23.76 -0.38
N MET A 206 -12.09 -23.33 -0.60
CA MET A 206 -11.53 -22.16 0.06
C MET A 206 -11.90 -20.86 -0.68
N PRO A 207 -12.07 -19.74 0.05
CA PRO A 207 -12.36 -18.44 -0.55
C PRO A 207 -11.30 -18.02 -1.58
N ASP A 208 -11.76 -17.48 -2.71
CA ASP A 208 -10.93 -16.99 -3.82
C ASP A 208 -10.72 -15.47 -3.80
N ARG A 209 -11.50 -14.75 -2.97
CA ARG A 209 -11.51 -13.29 -2.87
C ARG A 209 -11.83 -12.82 -1.46
N ILE A 210 -11.56 -11.54 -1.19
CA ILE A 210 -12.00 -10.86 0.03
C ILE A 210 -13.48 -10.51 -0.07
N THR A 211 -14.26 -10.87 0.95
CA THR A 211 -15.71 -10.60 1.03
C THR A 211 -16.12 -9.74 2.23
N PHE A 212 -15.23 -9.55 3.21
CA PHE A 212 -15.55 -8.85 4.46
C PHE A 212 -15.57 -7.31 4.34
N LEU A 213 -15.20 -6.76 3.18
CA LEU A 213 -15.14 -5.31 2.94
C LEU A 213 -16.49 -4.68 2.57
N HIS A 214 -17.50 -5.49 2.22
CA HIS A 214 -18.87 -5.03 2.01
C HIS A 214 -19.66 -5.17 3.32
N GLN A 215 -20.36 -4.11 3.72
CA GLN A 215 -21.28 -4.08 4.86
C GLN A 215 -22.72 -4.18 4.36
#